data_AF-A0A9E1IX34-F1
#
_entry.id   AF-A0A9E1IX34-F1
#
_cell.length_a   1.000
_cell.length_b   1.000
_cell.length_c   1.000
_cell.angle_alpha   90.00
_cell.angle_beta   90.00
_cell.angle_gamma   90.00
#
_symmetry.space_group_name_H-M   'P 1'
#
loop_
_entity.id
_entity.type
_entity.pdbx_description
1 polymer ?
#
loop_
_entity_poly.entity_id
_entity_poly.type
_entity_poly.pdbx_seq_one_letter_code
_entity_poly.pdbx_strand_id
1 'polypeptide(L)'
;MTGYIVVISCLGYAAFFLYVQLGQVERIVETMNTQTLTPDQMELLKDRIVRSARQLKSEMVGMAIFGSLISIIGGLYTISMVIKPLKKLVRYAEEKGTTELPEIKSNTELKQLATAITLLTDNLNQTHPVEKEQPQKSS
;
A
#
# COMPACT_ATOMS: atom_id res chain seq x y z
N MET A 1 -10.36 -2.82 4.11
CA MET A 1 -10.73 -1.38 4.14
C MET A 1 -9.63 -0.44 4.68
N THR A 2 -8.93 -0.78 5.77
CA THR A 2 -7.95 0.11 6.44
C THR A 2 -6.78 0.54 5.56
N GLY A 3 -6.30 -0.33 4.65
CA GLY A 3 -5.19 0.00 3.74
C GLY A 3 -5.51 1.13 2.75
N TYR A 4 -6.73 1.15 2.18
CA TYR A 4 -7.15 2.23 1.28
C TYR A 4 -7.27 3.57 2.00
N ILE A 5 -7.74 3.57 3.25
CA ILE A 5 -7.83 4.78 4.08
C ILE A 5 -6.45 5.38 4.33
N VAL A 6 -5.43 4.55 4.58
CA VAL A 6 -4.03 5.01 4.76
C VAL A 6 -3.50 5.62 3.47
N VAL A 7 -3.71 4.97 2.32
CA VAL A 7 -3.25 5.50 1.02
C VAL A 7 -3.91 6.83 0.68
N ILE A 8 -5.24 6.94 0.86
CA ILE A 8 -5.99 8.18 0.61
C ILE A 8 -5.52 9.29 1.54
N SER A 9 -5.24 8.98 2.82
CA SER A 9 -4.74 9.97 3.79
C SER A 9 -3.33 10.48 3.42
N CYS A 10 -2.43 9.60 2.97
CA CYS A 10 -1.10 10.00 2.49
C CYS A 10 -1.17 10.87 1.24
N LEU A 11 -2.02 10.51 0.27
CA LEU A 11 -2.22 11.31 -0.95
C LEU A 11 -2.86 12.67 -0.65
N GLY A 12 -3.86 12.72 0.24
CA GLY A 12 -4.50 13.95 0.67
C GLY A 12 -3.52 14.90 1.39
N TYR A 13 -2.68 14.36 2.27
CA TYR A 13 -1.64 15.15 2.94
C TYR A 13 -0.60 15.70 1.95
N ALA A 14 -0.14 14.88 0.99
CA ALA A 14 0.78 15.33 -0.04
C ALA A 14 0.17 16.45 -0.92
N ALA A 15 -1.09 16.31 -1.30
CA ALA A 15 -1.81 17.33 -2.08
C ALA A 15 -1.99 18.63 -1.29
N PHE A 16 -2.39 18.55 -0.01
CA PHE A 16 -2.52 19.71 0.87
C PHE A 16 -1.20 20.44 1.08
N PHE A 17 -0.12 19.68 1.31
CA PHE A 17 1.22 20.23 1.47
C PHE A 17 1.68 20.98 0.21
N LEU A 18 1.52 20.39 -0.97
CA LEU A 18 1.82 21.05 -2.24
C LEU A 18 0.96 22.30 -2.48
N TYR A 19 -0.32 22.27 -2.10
CA TYR A 19 -1.23 23.41 -2.24
C TYR A 19 -0.78 24.63 -1.41
N VAL A 20 -0.47 24.42 -0.13
CA VAL A 20 0.03 25.50 0.75
C VAL A 20 1.33 26.08 0.22
N GLN A 21 2.22 25.21 -0.26
CA GLN A 21 3.52 25.58 -0.80
C GLN A 21 3.41 26.35 -2.13
N LEU A 22 2.50 25.97 -3.02
CA LEU A 22 2.23 26.70 -4.26
C LEU A 22 1.69 28.11 -3.98
N GLY A 23 0.78 28.25 -3.01
CA GLY A 23 0.20 29.55 -2.65
C GLY A 23 1.21 30.55 -2.09
N GLN A 24 2.29 30.08 -1.45
CA GLN A 24 3.39 30.96 -1.03
C GLN A 24 4.21 31.46 -2.22
N VAL A 25 4.45 30.61 -3.22
CA VAL A 25 5.16 31.00 -4.45
C VAL A 25 4.31 31.96 -5.27
N GLU A 26 3.01 31.68 -5.41
CA GLU A 26 2.05 32.50 -6.15
C GLU A 26 1.98 33.92 -5.59
N ARG A 27 1.86 34.09 -4.26
CA ARG A 27 1.89 35.43 -3.63
C ARG A 27 3.16 36.22 -3.91
N ILE A 28 4.31 35.55 -4.02
CA ILE A 28 5.58 36.24 -4.34
C ILE A 28 5.58 36.66 -5.81
N VAL A 29 5.08 35.80 -6.71
CA VAL A 29 4.97 36.09 -8.15
C VAL A 29 3.92 37.16 -8.43
N GLU A 30 2.80 37.21 -7.70
CA GLU A 30 1.78 38.27 -7.83
C GLU A 30 2.31 39.66 -7.49
N THR A 31 3.31 39.76 -6.60
CA THR A 31 3.97 41.05 -6.31
C THR A 31 4.92 41.51 -7.43
N MET A 32 5.08 40.73 -8.50
CA MET A 32 5.99 41.00 -9.60
C MET A 32 5.35 41.92 -10.65
N ASN A 33 5.60 43.23 -10.57
CA ASN A 33 5.30 44.16 -11.66
C ASN A 33 6.55 44.39 -12.52
N THR A 34 6.69 43.64 -13.61
CA THR A 34 7.85 43.66 -14.51
C THR A 34 8.06 45.00 -15.21
N GLN A 35 7.08 45.92 -15.17
CA GLN A 35 7.14 47.22 -15.83
C GLN A 35 7.58 48.36 -14.88
N THR A 36 7.55 48.17 -13.56
CA THR A 36 7.84 49.23 -12.57
C THR A 36 8.91 48.89 -11.54
N LEU A 37 9.47 47.67 -11.57
CA LEU A 37 10.50 47.24 -10.61
C LEU A 37 11.87 47.82 -10.98
N THR A 38 12.49 48.54 -10.03
CA THR A 38 13.91 48.91 -10.14
C THR A 38 14.81 47.66 -10.03
N PRO A 39 16.03 47.68 -10.61
CA PRO A 39 16.94 46.53 -10.63
C PRO A 39 17.18 45.90 -9.24
N ASP A 40 17.32 46.73 -8.21
CA ASP A 40 17.52 46.29 -6.83
C ASP A 40 16.31 45.54 -6.26
N GLN A 41 15.09 45.96 -6.61
CA GLN A 41 13.87 45.27 -6.17
C GLN A 41 13.70 43.93 -6.88
N MET A 42 14.18 43.83 -8.13
CA MET A 42 14.21 42.57 -8.87
C MET A 42 15.19 41.58 -8.25
N GLU A 43 16.35 42.04 -7.79
CA GLU A 43 17.36 41.19 -7.12
C GLU A 43 16.85 40.69 -5.76
N LEU A 44 16.24 41.56 -4.95
CA LEU A 44 15.63 41.18 -3.66
C LEU A 44 14.46 40.21 -3.83
N LEU A 45 13.68 40.34 -4.91
CA LEU A 45 12.59 39.43 -5.22
C LEU A 45 13.11 38.07 -5.66
N LYS A 46 14.13 38.04 -6.52
CA LYS A 46 14.81 36.81 -6.95
C LYS A 46 15.38 36.06 -5.74
N ASP A 47 16.03 36.76 -4.81
CA ASP A 47 16.59 36.14 -3.61
C ASP A 47 15.49 35.53 -2.71
N ARG A 48 14.36 36.23 -2.55
CA ARG A 48 13.18 35.69 -1.84
C ARG A 48 12.60 34.44 -2.50
N ILE A 49 12.43 34.45 -3.83
CA ILE A 49 11.92 33.28 -4.58
C ILE A 49 12.88 32.10 -4.43
N VAL A 50 14.18 32.33 -4.59
CA VAL A 50 15.21 31.28 -4.48
C VAL A 50 15.25 30.69 -3.07
N ARG A 51 15.15 31.54 -2.04
CA ARG A 51 15.10 31.10 -0.64
C ARG A 51 13.85 30.26 -0.36
N SER A 52 12.67 30.72 -0.79
CA SER A 52 11.41 29.98 -0.65
C SER A 52 11.44 28.65 -1.39
N ALA A 53 11.94 28.63 -2.64
CA ALA A 53 12.07 27.39 -3.42
C ALA A 53 13.07 26.40 -2.79
N ARG A 54 14.16 26.89 -2.18
CA ARG A 54 15.14 26.05 -1.48
C ARG A 54 14.55 25.44 -0.21
N GLN A 55 13.75 26.20 0.55
CA GLN A 55 13.02 25.69 1.70
C GLN A 55 12.00 24.62 1.26
N LEU A 56 11.23 24.90 0.21
CA LEU A 56 10.31 23.96 -0.43
C LEU A 56 10.96 22.62 -0.72
N LYS A 57 12.09 22.68 -1.43
CA LYS A 57 12.86 21.51 -1.84
C LYS A 57 13.35 20.72 -0.62
N SER A 58 13.82 21.41 0.42
CA SER A 58 14.26 20.75 1.66
C SER A 58 13.11 20.00 2.35
N GLU A 59 11.94 20.61 2.46
CA GLU A 59 10.78 19.99 3.09
C GLU A 59 10.23 18.83 2.24
N MET A 60 10.18 18.97 0.91
CA MET A 60 9.82 17.89 -0.01
C MET A 60 10.76 16.68 0.09
N VAL A 61 12.06 16.90 0.23
CA VAL A 61 13.04 15.83 0.41
C VAL A 61 12.78 15.09 1.73
N GLY A 62 12.51 15.81 2.82
CA GLY A 62 12.16 15.19 4.11
C GLY A 62 10.91 14.31 4.01
N MET A 63 9.88 14.82 3.34
CA MET A 63 8.62 14.11 3.08
C MET A 63 8.81 12.87 2.20
N ALA A 64 9.67 12.95 1.17
CA ALA A 64 9.99 11.83 0.31
C ALA A 64 10.71 10.69 1.06
N ILE A 65 11.65 11.03 1.95
CA ILE A 65 12.34 10.05 2.79
C ILE A 65 11.34 9.35 3.71
N PHE A 66 10.49 10.11 4.39
CA PHE A 66 9.49 9.55 5.31
C PHE A 66 8.44 8.69 4.58
N GLY A 67 7.96 9.16 3.43
CA GLY A 67 7.03 8.41 2.58
C GLY A 67 7.64 7.12 2.04
N SER A 68 8.92 7.13 1.66
CA SER A 68 9.65 5.93 1.24
C SER A 68 9.73 4.89 2.36
N LEU A 69 10.05 5.31 3.58
CA LEU A 69 10.11 4.43 4.75
C LEU A 69 8.76 3.75 5.02
N ILE A 70 7.67 4.52 5.02
CA ILE A 70 6.31 4.00 5.22
C ILE A 70 5.93 3.03 4.09
N SER A 71 6.28 3.35 2.85
CA SER A 71 5.98 2.50 1.70
C SER A 71 6.67 1.13 1.79
N ILE A 72 7.94 1.10 2.21
CA ILE A 72 8.68 -0.16 2.42
C ILE A 72 8.01 -1.00 3.52
N ILE A 73 7.66 -0.38 4.65
CA ILE A 73 6.99 -1.08 5.77
C ILE A 73 5.62 -1.61 5.33
N GLY A 74 4.82 -0.80 4.62
CA GLY A 74 3.52 -1.19 4.10
C GLY A 74 3.63 -2.34 3.07
N GLY A 75 4.66 -2.32 2.23
CA GLY A 75 4.97 -3.40 1.29
C GLY A 75 5.30 -4.71 2.01
N LEU A 76 6.18 -4.67 3.02
CA LEU A 76 6.52 -5.84 3.84
C LEU A 76 5.30 -6.41 4.58
N TYR A 77 4.43 -5.52 5.10
CA TYR A 77 3.19 -5.92 5.74
C TYR A 77 2.24 -6.61 4.76
N THR A 78 2.11 -6.07 3.55
CA THR A 78 1.28 -6.64 2.48
C THR A 78 1.78 -8.03 2.07
N ILE A 79 3.09 -8.21 1.92
CA ILE A 79 3.68 -9.52 1.63
C ILE A 79 3.34 -10.53 2.72
N SER A 80 3.49 -10.12 3.98
CA SER A 80 3.36 -11.03 5.12
C SER A 80 1.91 -11.38 5.45
N MET A 81 0.97 -10.43 5.33
CA MET A 81 -0.43 -10.64 5.67
C MET A 81 -1.31 -11.06 4.51
N VAL A 82 -0.93 -10.77 3.27
CA VAL A 82 -1.78 -11.05 2.10
C VAL A 82 -1.14 -12.10 1.21
N ILE A 83 0.06 -11.83 0.69
CA ILE A 83 0.68 -12.69 -0.33
C ILE A 83 1.05 -14.06 0.25
N LYS A 84 1.70 -14.12 1.41
CA LYS A 84 2.08 -15.39 2.05
C LYS A 84 0.87 -16.28 2.37
N PRO A 85 -0.19 -15.80 3.05
CA PRO A 85 -1.38 -16.61 3.31
C PRO A 85 -2.09 -17.03 2.02
N LEU A 86 -2.22 -16.13 1.03
CA LEU A 86 -2.87 -16.46 -0.24
C LEU A 86 -2.11 -17.57 -1.00
N LYS A 87 -0.78 -17.52 -1.03
CA LYS A 87 0.04 -18.57 -1.67
C LYS A 87 -0.14 -19.92 -0.97
N LYS A 88 -0.21 -19.94 0.37
CA LYS A 88 -0.53 -21.17 1.12
C LYS A 88 -1.94 -21.67 0.81
N LEU A 89 -2.90 -20.78 0.65
CA LEU A 89 -4.29 -21.12 0.32
C LEU A 89 -4.43 -21.76 -1.07
N VAL A 90 -3.73 -21.22 -2.07
CA VAL A 90 -3.68 -21.81 -3.42
C VAL A 90 -3.11 -23.22 -3.35
N ARG A 91 -1.99 -23.39 -2.62
CA ARG A 91 -1.37 -24.70 -2.45
C ARG A 91 -2.28 -25.70 -1.73
N TYR A 92 -3.03 -25.24 -0.72
CA TYR A 92 -4.05 -26.05 -0.04
C TYR A 92 -5.13 -26.55 -1.01
N ALA A 93 -5.62 -25.66 -1.90
CA ALA A 93 -6.59 -26.04 -2.91
C ALA A 93 -6.01 -27.02 -3.95
N GLU A 94 -4.79 -26.78 -4.43
CA GLU A 94 -4.10 -27.64 -5.40
C GLU A 94 -3.84 -29.05 -4.85
N GLU A 95 -3.45 -29.15 -3.58
CA GLU A 95 -3.17 -30.43 -2.92
C GLU A 95 -4.44 -31.07 -2.30
N LYS A 96 -5.64 -30.66 -2.73
CA LYS A 96 -6.96 -31.18 -2.27
C LYS A 96 -7.11 -31.21 -0.74
N GLY A 97 -6.55 -30.22 -0.05
CA GLY A 97 -6.69 -30.05 1.39
C GLY A 97 -5.80 -30.96 2.24
N THR A 98 -4.80 -31.62 1.64
CA THR A 98 -3.84 -32.45 2.39
C THR A 98 -2.74 -31.66 3.09
N THR A 99 -2.65 -30.34 2.86
CA THR A 99 -1.69 -29.43 3.50
C THR A 99 -2.32 -28.59 4.60
N GLU A 100 -1.48 -27.95 5.42
CA GLU A 100 -1.93 -27.08 6.49
C GLU A 100 -2.66 -25.83 5.96
N LEU A 101 -3.86 -25.58 6.50
CA LEU A 101 -4.62 -24.36 6.24
C LEU A 101 -3.86 -23.15 6.82
N PRO A 102 -3.70 -22.04 6.08
CA PRO A 102 -2.96 -20.89 6.58
C PRO A 102 -3.65 -20.28 7.81
N GLU A 103 -2.87 -20.06 8.89
CA GLU A 103 -3.31 -19.26 10.03
C GLU A 103 -3.45 -17.78 9.63
N ILE A 104 -4.68 -17.37 9.27
CA ILE A 104 -4.98 -15.99 8.92
C ILE A 104 -5.37 -15.26 10.21
N LYS A 105 -4.47 -14.43 10.75
CA LYS A 105 -4.64 -13.82 12.07
C LYS A 105 -5.80 -12.80 12.13
N SER A 106 -5.95 -11.91 11.14
CA SER A 106 -6.86 -10.75 11.26
C SER A 106 -7.62 -10.34 9.99
N ASN A 107 -7.35 -10.96 8.83
CA ASN A 107 -7.93 -10.50 7.57
C ASN A 107 -9.26 -11.25 7.29
N THR A 108 -10.38 -10.53 7.43
CA THR A 108 -11.73 -11.09 7.33
C THR A 108 -12.03 -11.65 5.94
N GLU A 109 -11.58 -10.96 4.88
CA GLU A 109 -11.81 -11.40 3.50
C GLU A 109 -11.02 -12.68 3.19
N LEU A 110 -9.75 -12.76 3.61
CA LEU A 110 -8.94 -13.98 3.43
C LEU A 110 -9.46 -15.16 4.27
N LYS A 111 -9.96 -14.92 5.49
CA LYS A 111 -10.61 -15.95 6.30
C LYS A 111 -11.84 -16.52 5.60
N GLN A 112 -12.70 -15.64 5.08
CA GLN A 112 -13.89 -16.05 4.31
C GLN A 112 -13.50 -16.88 3.09
N LEU A 113 -12.46 -16.45 2.35
CA LEU A 113 -11.93 -17.21 1.22
C LEU A 113 -11.41 -18.59 1.65
N ALA A 114 -10.67 -18.67 2.76
CA ALA A 114 -10.17 -19.93 3.28
C ALA A 114 -11.30 -20.89 3.63
N THR A 115 -12.32 -20.42 4.35
CA THR A 115 -13.50 -21.23 4.68
C THR A 115 -14.23 -21.73 3.44
N ALA A 116 -14.41 -20.88 2.42
CA ALA A 116 -15.07 -21.27 1.18
C ALA A 116 -14.28 -22.35 0.42
N ILE A 117 -12.95 -22.23 0.37
CA ILE A 117 -12.09 -23.23 -0.28
C ILE A 117 -12.14 -24.56 0.48
N THR A 118 -12.02 -24.55 1.81
CA THR A 118 -12.14 -25.77 2.63
C THR A 118 -13.47 -26.48 2.37
N LEU A 119 -14.58 -25.75 2.38
CA LEU A 119 -15.91 -26.32 2.14
C LEU A 119 -16.03 -26.92 0.73
N LEU A 120 -15.44 -26.27 -0.29
CA LEU A 120 -15.40 -26.80 -1.66
C LEU A 120 -14.55 -28.08 -1.76
N THR A 121 -13.38 -28.09 -1.12
CA THR A 121 -12.47 -29.23 -1.08
C THR A 121 -13.11 -30.42 -0.35
N ASP A 122 -13.77 -30.19 0.78
CA ASP A 122 -14.47 -31.23 1.53
C ASP A 122 -15.61 -31.85 0.70
N ASN A 123 -16.41 -31.01 0.03
CA ASN A 123 -17.45 -31.49 -0.88
C ASN A 123 -16.88 -32.35 -2.01
N LEU A 124 -15.76 -31.95 -2.63
CA LEU A 124 -15.10 -32.71 -3.69
C LEU A 124 -14.52 -34.05 -3.20
N ASN A 125 -14.02 -34.10 -1.97
CA ASN A 125 -13.53 -35.33 -1.35
C ASN A 125 -14.68 -36.29 -0.96
N GLN A 126 -15.87 -35.76 -0.66
CA GLN A 126 -17.06 -36.60 -0.42
C GLN A 126 -17.63 -37.22 -1.71
N THR A 127 -17.49 -36.57 -2.87
CA THR A 127 -17.91 -37.12 -4.17
C THR A 127 -16.97 -38.21 -4.72
N HIS A 128 -15.74 -38.30 -4.20
CA HIS A 128 -14.79 -39.37 -4.49
C HIS A 128 -14.52 -40.18 -3.22
N PRO A 129 -15.38 -41.16 -2.85
CA PRO A 129 -15.07 -42.01 -1.71
C PRO A 129 -13.77 -42.76 -2.04
N VAL A 130 -12.78 -42.59 -1.18
CA VAL A 130 -11.60 -43.44 -1.12
C VAL A 130 -12.10 -44.88 -0.98
N GLU A 131 -12.01 -45.65 -2.07
CA GLU A 131 -12.19 -47.08 -2.06
C GLU A 131 -11.12 -47.65 -1.13
N LYS A 132 -11.51 -47.88 0.13
CA LYS A 132 -10.68 -48.54 1.11
C LYS A 132 -10.48 -49.97 0.61
N GLU A 133 -9.31 -50.29 0.06
CA GLU A 133 -8.87 -51.66 -0.11
C GLU A 133 -9.01 -52.38 1.24
N GLN A 134 -9.97 -53.32 1.30
CA GLN A 134 -10.11 -54.23 2.42
C GLN A 134 -8.87 -55.12 2.52
N PRO A 135 -8.35 -55.42 3.73
CA PRO A 135 -7.27 -56.37 3.89
C PRO A 135 -7.80 -57.77 3.61
N GLN A 136 -7.40 -58.36 2.48
CA GLN A 136 -7.69 -59.75 2.16
C GLN A 136 -6.90 -60.66 3.12
N LYS A 137 -7.55 -61.09 4.19
CA LYS A 137 -7.17 -62.31 4.92
C LYS A 137 -7.45 -63.50 4.00
N SER A 138 -6.45 -64.29 3.67
CA SER A 138 -6.65 -65.70 3.34
C SER A 138 -5.62 -66.56 4.06
N SER A 139 -6.18 -67.49 4.84
CA SER A 139 -5.56 -68.67 5.44
C SER A 139 -4.92 -69.60 4.43
#